data_AF-A0A1I1XGE9-F1
#
_entry.id   AF-A0A1I1XGE9-F1
#
_cell.length_a   1.000
_cell.length_b   1.000
_cell.length_c   1.000
_cell.angle_alpha   90.00
_cell.angle_beta   90.00
_cell.angle_gamma   90.00
#
_symmetry.space_group_name_H-M   'P 1'
#
loop_
_entity.id
_entity.type
_entity.pdbx_description
1 polymer ?
#
loop_
_entity_poly.entity_id
_entity_poly.type
_entity_poly.pdbx_seq_one_letter_code
_entity_poly.pdbx_strand_id
1 'polypeptide(L)'
;MKRTYLLLLLLIIVRATSAQQQPHYTQYILNTFIINPAVAGIENYWDVKASHRRQWAGLKGAPVTSYLTIHGPLRKSDYPSASLTGLTPPGENPRGKAYWQQYETPPSHPGAGLTILNDKTGPLNRFSITGTYAHHIGLTPRTSISAGVSFGVQSVSLDASMLEFQQPGDPVIASSTLLNRWKPELNAGLMLYNANYYISASAQNIIPQQLSFDDGKVVGDSLYRGKLVPHLFFSAGYRTWINDDISVLPSVMVRMVTAAPVSFDLNAKFLYHDRMWVGTSYRIQDGFAAMLGVNINSTINIGYAYDYTTSSLNIVSHGTHEILIGFLIGNRFGDLCPRNNF
;
A
#
# COMPACT_ATOMS: atom_id res chain seq x y z
N MET A 1 -31.80 -41.51 -9.82
CA MET A 1 -30.96 -41.02 -8.71
C MET A 1 -29.50 -40.75 -9.09
N LYS A 2 -28.83 -41.48 -10.00
CA LYS A 2 -27.41 -41.20 -10.36
C LYS A 2 -27.17 -39.98 -11.26
N ARG A 3 -28.15 -39.54 -12.07
CA ARG A 3 -28.02 -38.37 -12.97
C ARG A 3 -28.20 -37.00 -12.28
N THR A 4 -28.88 -36.96 -11.14
CA THR A 4 -29.11 -35.73 -10.35
C THR A 4 -27.86 -35.28 -9.59
N TYR A 5 -26.98 -36.21 -9.17
CA TYR A 5 -25.71 -35.86 -8.54
C TYR A 5 -24.70 -35.23 -9.52
N LEU A 6 -24.75 -35.59 -10.80
CA LEU A 6 -23.88 -35.01 -11.82
C LEU A 6 -24.26 -33.55 -12.15
N LEU A 7 -25.55 -33.24 -12.12
CA LEU A 7 -26.09 -31.87 -12.27
C LEU A 7 -25.78 -30.99 -11.05
N LEU A 8 -25.86 -31.55 -9.84
CA LEU A 8 -25.42 -30.87 -8.60
C LEU A 8 -23.90 -30.66 -8.55
N LEU A 9 -23.10 -31.57 -9.09
CA LEU A 9 -21.64 -31.41 -9.19
C LEU A 9 -21.25 -30.36 -10.25
N LEU A 10 -22.00 -30.25 -11.35
CA LEU A 10 -21.80 -29.21 -12.36
C LEU A 10 -22.20 -27.81 -11.87
N LEU A 11 -23.20 -27.71 -10.99
CA LEU A 11 -23.64 -26.45 -10.38
C LEU A 11 -22.64 -25.87 -9.35
N ILE A 12 -21.66 -26.66 -8.90
CA ILE A 12 -20.63 -26.22 -7.94
C ILE A 12 -19.41 -25.58 -8.65
N ILE A 13 -19.34 -25.59 -9.99
CA ILE A 13 -18.20 -25.03 -10.76
C ILE A 13 -18.49 -23.62 -11.30
N VAL A 14 -19.48 -22.91 -10.74
CA VAL A 14 -19.58 -21.46 -11.00
C VAL A 14 -18.44 -20.77 -10.24
N ARG A 15 -17.26 -20.73 -10.86
CA ARG A 15 -16.22 -19.76 -10.48
C ARG A 15 -16.83 -18.40 -10.69
N ALA A 16 -17.15 -17.71 -9.59
CA ALA A 16 -17.39 -16.29 -9.62
C ALA A 16 -16.16 -15.64 -10.23
N THR A 17 -16.29 -15.18 -11.47
CA THR A 17 -15.30 -14.30 -12.09
C THR A 17 -15.35 -12.99 -11.31
N SER A 18 -14.45 -12.85 -10.34
CA SER A 18 -14.33 -11.62 -9.58
C SER A 18 -13.76 -10.52 -10.47
N ALA A 19 -14.47 -9.40 -10.53
CA ALA A 19 -14.04 -8.22 -11.25
C ALA A 19 -12.93 -7.46 -10.50
N GLN A 20 -12.26 -6.59 -11.26
CA GLN A 20 -11.08 -5.79 -10.94
C GLN A 20 -10.94 -5.34 -9.48
N GLN A 21 -9.82 -5.71 -8.86
CA GLN A 21 -9.37 -5.22 -7.57
C GLN A 21 -8.51 -3.96 -7.75
N GLN A 22 -8.48 -3.06 -6.75
CA GLN A 22 -7.53 -1.93 -6.76
C GLN A 22 -6.07 -2.41 -6.87
N PRO A 23 -5.15 -1.51 -7.27
CA PRO A 23 -3.73 -1.83 -7.37
C PRO A 23 -3.20 -2.47 -6.09
N HIS A 24 -2.53 -3.59 -6.26
CA HIS A 24 -1.79 -4.24 -5.21
C HIS A 24 -0.42 -3.56 -5.05
N TYR A 25 -0.02 -3.33 -3.80
CA TYR A 25 1.31 -2.85 -3.46
C TYR A 25 2.07 -3.99 -2.78
N THR A 26 3.11 -4.53 -3.43
CA THR A 26 3.93 -5.59 -2.85
C THR A 26 4.79 -5.02 -1.73
N GLN A 27 5.35 -3.83 -1.95
CA GLN A 27 6.20 -3.15 -0.99
C GLN A 27 5.43 -2.32 0.05
N TYR A 28 4.19 -2.66 0.39
CA TYR A 28 3.44 -1.98 1.46
C TYR A 28 4.18 -2.03 2.80
N ILE A 29 4.97 -3.08 3.05
CA ILE A 29 5.81 -3.22 4.24
C ILE A 29 6.91 -2.14 4.33
N LEU A 30 7.27 -1.53 3.21
CA LEU A 30 8.15 -0.37 3.15
C LEU A 30 7.38 0.94 3.23
N ASN A 31 6.10 0.96 2.89
CA ASN A 31 5.27 2.15 2.85
C ASN A 31 3.86 1.91 3.40
N THR A 32 3.74 1.69 4.71
CA THR A 32 2.42 1.43 5.34
C THR A 32 1.46 2.62 5.17
N PHE A 33 1.97 3.83 4.95
CA PHE A 33 1.15 5.03 4.72
C PHE A 33 0.27 4.94 3.47
N ILE A 34 0.70 4.22 2.41
CA ILE A 34 -0.13 4.03 1.20
C ILE A 34 -1.42 3.27 1.49
N ILE A 35 -1.43 2.42 2.52
CA ILE A 35 -2.60 1.62 2.90
C ILE A 35 -3.37 2.22 4.08
N ASN A 36 -2.70 2.93 4.99
CA ASN A 36 -3.32 3.43 6.21
C ASN A 36 -2.92 4.89 6.51
N PRO A 37 -3.88 5.84 6.50
CA PRO A 37 -3.60 7.24 6.78
C PRO A 37 -3.17 7.52 8.23
N ALA A 38 -3.47 6.63 9.19
CA ALA A 38 -3.08 6.78 10.59
C ALA A 38 -1.56 6.71 10.82
N VAL A 39 -0.80 6.29 9.79
CA VAL A 39 0.67 6.24 9.79
C VAL A 39 1.29 7.64 9.69
N ALA A 40 0.55 8.65 9.20
CA ALA A 40 1.12 9.98 8.95
C ALA A 40 1.73 10.56 10.24
N GLY A 41 3.03 10.88 10.20
CA GLY A 41 3.76 11.40 11.35
C GLY A 41 4.07 10.40 12.46
N ILE A 42 4.00 9.08 12.21
CA ILE A 42 4.49 8.06 13.15
C ILE A 42 6.00 8.19 13.43
N GLU A 43 6.75 8.64 12.43
CA GLU A 43 8.18 8.91 12.52
C GLU A 43 8.45 10.38 12.85
N ASN A 44 9.62 10.65 13.43
CA ASN A 44 10.06 12.01 13.73
C ASN A 44 10.77 12.72 12.55
N TYR A 45 10.59 12.20 11.33
CA TYR A 45 11.11 12.75 10.09
C TYR A 45 10.02 12.77 9.01
N TRP A 46 10.27 13.51 7.94
CA TRP A 46 9.42 13.47 6.75
C TRP A 46 9.88 12.34 5.83
N ASP A 47 8.98 11.43 5.53
CA ASP A 47 9.20 10.27 4.67
C ASP A 47 8.60 10.56 3.29
N VAL A 48 9.46 10.62 2.27
CA VAL A 48 9.09 10.82 0.87
C VAL A 48 9.41 9.55 0.12
N LYS A 49 8.42 8.87 -0.48
CA LYS A 49 8.64 7.65 -1.26
C LYS A 49 7.98 7.73 -2.61
N ALA A 50 8.73 7.39 -3.65
CA ALA A 50 8.24 7.13 -4.98
C ALA A 50 8.32 5.63 -5.27
N SER A 51 7.28 5.05 -5.86
CA SER A 51 7.31 3.67 -6.35
C SER A 51 6.83 3.60 -7.78
N HIS A 52 7.42 2.70 -8.55
CA HIS A 52 6.98 2.32 -9.87
C HIS A 52 6.88 0.79 -9.94
N ARG A 53 5.66 0.30 -10.18
CA ARG A 53 5.33 -1.12 -10.28
C ARG A 53 4.80 -1.44 -11.67
N ARG A 54 5.41 -2.42 -12.32
CA ARG A 54 4.95 -2.97 -13.60
C ARG A 54 4.54 -4.43 -13.41
N GLN A 55 3.24 -4.66 -13.45
CA GLN A 55 2.68 -5.99 -13.29
C GLN A 55 2.82 -6.79 -14.57
N TRP A 56 2.99 -8.11 -14.40
CA TRP A 56 2.94 -9.09 -15.47
C TRP A 56 3.73 -8.72 -16.72
N ALA A 57 5.03 -8.51 -16.54
CA ALA A 57 5.95 -8.10 -17.58
C ALA A 57 5.84 -9.05 -18.81
N GLY A 58 5.69 -8.46 -20.00
CA GLY A 58 5.47 -9.20 -21.24
C GLY A 58 4.01 -9.20 -21.73
N LEU A 59 3.03 -8.91 -20.85
CA LEU A 59 1.64 -8.73 -21.28
C LEU A 59 1.37 -7.31 -21.78
N LYS A 60 0.77 -7.20 -22.98
CA LYS A 60 0.34 -5.91 -23.54
C LYS A 60 -0.83 -5.36 -22.71
N GLY A 61 -0.73 -4.10 -22.29
CA GLY A 61 -1.76 -3.46 -21.47
C GLY A 61 -1.75 -3.89 -19.99
N ALA A 62 -0.70 -4.59 -19.53
CA ALA A 62 -0.58 -4.98 -18.14
C ALA A 62 -0.59 -3.77 -17.19
N PRO A 63 -1.09 -3.93 -15.95
CA PRO A 63 -1.16 -2.84 -14.99
C PRO A 63 0.20 -2.20 -14.71
N VAL A 64 0.23 -0.87 -14.72
CA VAL A 64 1.38 -0.05 -14.31
C VAL A 64 0.91 0.96 -13.27
N THR A 65 1.47 0.85 -12.07
CA THR A 65 1.11 1.70 -10.94
C THR A 65 2.32 2.53 -10.55
N SER A 66 2.14 3.83 -10.43
CA SER A 66 3.15 4.74 -9.89
C SER A 66 2.54 5.58 -8.79
N TYR A 67 3.26 5.76 -7.69
CA TYR A 67 2.80 6.63 -6.62
C TYR A 67 3.95 7.43 -6.01
N LEU A 68 3.58 8.57 -5.43
CA LEU A 68 4.41 9.40 -4.58
C LEU A 68 3.67 9.60 -3.25
N THR A 69 4.31 9.27 -2.14
CA THR A 69 3.81 9.54 -0.80
C THR A 69 4.76 10.44 -0.05
N ILE A 70 4.23 11.43 0.63
CA ILE A 70 4.99 12.35 1.49
C ILE A 70 4.26 12.40 2.81
N HIS A 71 4.87 12.05 3.93
CA HIS A 71 4.23 12.20 5.23
C HIS A 71 5.24 12.46 6.34
N GLY A 72 4.80 13.16 7.39
CA GLY A 72 5.66 13.49 8.52
C GLY A 72 4.90 14.12 9.67
N PRO A 73 5.59 14.37 10.80
CA PRO A 73 5.00 15.02 11.95
C PRO A 73 4.87 16.52 11.67
N LEU A 74 3.74 17.12 12.03
CA LEU A 74 3.56 18.57 11.95
C LEU A 74 4.28 19.31 13.09
N ARG A 75 4.51 18.61 14.21
CA ARG A 75 5.32 19.09 15.33
C ARG A 75 6.50 18.15 15.52
N LYS A 76 7.72 18.67 15.33
CA LYS A 76 8.94 17.92 15.63
C LYS A 76 9.03 17.70 17.13
N SER A 77 9.05 16.45 17.54
CA SER A 77 9.35 16.09 18.92
C SER A 77 10.87 16.04 19.07
N ASP A 78 11.43 16.40 20.22
CA ASP A 78 12.86 16.14 20.47
C ASP A 78 13.13 14.68 20.88
N TYR A 79 12.09 13.84 20.89
CA TYR A 79 12.21 12.42 21.20
C TYR A 79 13.04 11.67 20.15
N PRO A 80 14.06 10.90 20.58
CA PRO A 80 14.91 10.13 19.68
C PRO A 80 14.30 8.77 19.26
N SER A 81 13.09 8.42 19.73
CA SER A 81 12.58 7.05 19.67
C SER A 81 12.47 6.49 18.24
N ALA A 82 13.03 5.30 18.03
CA ALA A 82 12.81 4.53 16.81
C ALA A 82 11.36 4.01 16.81
N SER A 83 10.64 4.27 15.73
CA SER A 83 9.41 3.53 15.43
C SER A 83 9.77 2.20 14.73
N LEU A 84 8.80 1.29 14.62
CA LEU A 84 8.95 0.01 13.93
C LEU A 84 9.55 0.13 12.51
N THR A 85 9.26 1.24 11.83
CA THR A 85 9.71 1.53 10.46
C THR A 85 10.91 2.49 10.38
N GLY A 86 11.37 3.01 11.52
CA GLY A 86 12.40 4.04 11.61
C GLY A 86 13.82 3.49 11.40
N LEU A 87 14.70 4.34 10.86
CA LEU A 87 16.14 4.04 10.73
C LEU A 87 16.90 4.58 11.95
N THR A 88 17.87 3.81 12.48
CA THR A 88 18.72 4.28 13.60
C THR A 88 20.01 4.95 13.09
N PRO A 89 20.66 5.80 13.90
CA PRO A 89 21.92 6.48 13.53
C PRO A 89 23.13 5.55 13.35
N PRO A 90 24.13 5.95 12.53
CA PRO A 90 25.45 5.32 12.47
C PRO A 90 26.42 5.90 13.51
N GLY A 91 27.30 5.07 14.09
CA GLY A 91 28.46 5.53 14.87
C GLY A 91 28.51 5.02 16.32
N GLU A 92 27.39 4.61 16.89
CA GLU A 92 27.33 3.72 18.04
C GLU A 92 26.53 2.49 17.62
N ASN A 93 26.65 1.37 18.34
CA ASN A 93 25.60 0.35 18.31
C ASN A 93 24.60 0.68 19.42
N PRO A 94 23.65 1.62 19.24
CA PRO A 94 22.58 1.79 20.22
C PRO A 94 21.62 0.59 20.17
N ARG A 95 21.79 -0.38 19.24
CA ARG A 95 20.83 -1.44 18.90
C ARG A 95 20.98 -2.74 19.69
N GLY A 96 21.63 -2.73 20.85
CA GLY A 96 21.34 -3.80 21.81
C GLY A 96 19.84 -3.80 22.13
N LYS A 97 19.27 -4.94 22.56
CA LYS A 97 17.89 -5.05 23.09
C LYS A 97 17.49 -3.87 24.00
N ALA A 98 18.47 -3.27 24.68
CA ALA A 98 18.35 -2.14 25.59
C ALA A 98 17.68 -0.87 25.00
N TYR A 99 17.87 -0.51 23.73
CA TYR A 99 17.25 0.71 23.17
C TYR A 99 15.75 0.55 22.92
N TRP A 100 15.31 -0.63 22.50
CA TRP A 100 13.89 -0.97 22.37
C TRP A 100 13.20 -1.11 23.75
N GLN A 101 13.97 -1.33 24.82
CA GLN A 101 13.46 -1.34 26.20
C GLN A 101 13.19 0.07 26.74
N GLN A 102 13.79 1.11 26.14
CA GLN A 102 13.64 2.51 26.52
C GLN A 102 12.63 3.28 25.65
N TYR A 103 11.89 2.60 24.76
CA TYR A 103 10.82 3.26 24.03
C TYR A 103 9.78 3.81 25.00
N GLU A 104 9.58 5.11 24.93
CA GLU A 104 8.48 5.82 25.57
C GLU A 104 7.58 6.43 24.49
N THR A 105 6.28 6.38 24.78
CA THR A 105 5.27 6.94 23.91
C THR A 105 5.51 8.44 23.70
N PRO A 106 5.57 8.91 22.44
CA PRO A 106 5.71 10.34 22.17
C PRO A 106 4.50 11.12 22.74
N PRO A 107 4.69 12.39 23.15
CA PRO A 107 3.59 13.27 23.49
C PRO A 107 2.59 13.36 22.35
N SER A 108 1.32 13.62 22.68
CA SER A 108 0.27 13.80 21.67
C SER A 108 0.73 14.74 20.55
N HIS A 109 0.64 14.29 19.29
CA HIS A 109 1.08 15.09 18.16
C HIS A 109 0.26 14.83 16.89
N PRO A 110 0.10 15.86 16.05
CA PRO A 110 -0.48 15.71 14.73
C PRO A 110 0.58 15.34 13.68
N GLY A 111 0.15 14.61 12.66
CA GLY A 111 0.90 14.29 11.45
C GLY A 111 0.11 14.69 10.21
N ALA A 112 0.83 14.94 9.12
CA ALA A 112 0.23 15.26 7.83
C ALA A 112 0.91 14.45 6.73
N GLY A 113 0.20 14.29 5.62
CA GLY A 113 0.77 13.70 4.43
C GLY A 113 -0.01 13.97 3.15
N LEU A 114 0.58 13.55 2.04
CA LEU A 114 0.07 13.67 0.70
C LEU A 114 0.36 12.36 -0.04
N THR A 115 -0.62 11.87 -0.78
CA THR A 115 -0.48 10.74 -1.69
C THR A 115 -0.91 11.17 -3.07
N ILE A 116 -0.05 10.94 -4.06
CA ILE A 116 -0.35 11.06 -5.48
C ILE A 116 -0.20 9.68 -6.08
N LEU A 117 -1.22 9.21 -6.80
CA LEU A 117 -1.25 7.89 -7.39
C LEU A 117 -1.75 7.96 -8.82
N ASN A 118 -1.03 7.29 -9.71
CA ASN A 118 -1.47 7.02 -11.07
C ASN A 118 -1.40 5.52 -11.34
N ASP A 119 -2.54 4.91 -11.64
CA ASP A 119 -2.65 3.50 -11.98
C ASP A 119 -3.25 3.33 -13.37
N LYS A 120 -2.50 2.74 -14.28
CA LYS A 120 -2.94 2.44 -15.64
C LYS A 120 -3.11 0.93 -15.80
N THR A 121 -4.33 0.49 -16.06
CA THR A 121 -4.66 -0.92 -16.29
C THR A 121 -5.41 -1.06 -17.62
N GLY A 122 -4.74 -1.57 -18.65
CA GLY A 122 -5.27 -1.62 -20.01
C GLY A 122 -5.70 -0.22 -20.50
N PRO A 123 -6.96 -0.04 -20.97
CA PRO A 123 -7.48 1.25 -21.41
C PRO A 123 -7.87 2.18 -20.26
N LEU A 124 -7.89 1.71 -19.01
CA LEU A 124 -8.27 2.53 -17.87
C LEU A 124 -7.03 3.20 -17.25
N ASN A 125 -7.16 4.48 -16.89
CA ASN A 125 -6.19 5.20 -16.09
C ASN A 125 -6.88 5.87 -14.90
N ARG A 126 -6.49 5.50 -13.69
CA ARG A 126 -6.95 6.11 -12.45
C ARG A 126 -5.87 7.04 -11.91
N PHE A 127 -6.19 8.31 -11.78
CA PHE A 127 -5.35 9.30 -11.13
C PHE A 127 -6.00 9.76 -9.83
N SER A 128 -5.26 9.83 -8.74
CA SER A 128 -5.75 10.25 -7.42
C SER A 128 -4.73 11.13 -6.72
N ILE A 129 -5.23 12.17 -6.03
CA ILE A 129 -4.46 13.01 -5.11
C ILE A 129 -5.25 13.12 -3.82
N THR A 130 -4.64 12.74 -2.69
CA THR A 130 -5.25 12.82 -1.37
C THR A 130 -4.33 13.47 -0.35
N GLY A 131 -4.83 14.46 0.38
CA GLY A 131 -4.20 15.00 1.58
C GLY A 131 -4.63 14.22 2.81
N THR A 132 -3.73 14.05 3.77
CA THR A 132 -3.93 13.23 4.96
C THR A 132 -3.63 14.02 6.22
N TYR A 133 -4.48 13.86 7.23
CA TYR A 133 -4.24 14.29 8.59
C TYR A 133 -4.34 13.09 9.52
N ALA A 134 -3.39 12.95 10.44
CA ALA A 134 -3.44 11.96 11.49
C ALA A 134 -3.11 12.57 12.84
N HIS A 135 -3.58 11.93 13.90
CA HIS A 135 -3.31 12.35 15.26
C HIS A 135 -2.92 11.16 16.12
N HIS A 136 -1.83 11.30 16.87
CA HIS A 136 -1.24 10.25 17.70
C HIS A 136 -1.43 10.61 19.17
N ILE A 137 -1.85 9.63 19.97
CA ILE A 137 -2.11 9.78 21.40
C ILE A 137 -1.45 8.61 22.13
N GLY A 138 -0.84 8.88 23.27
CA GLY A 138 -0.35 7.83 24.14
C GLY A 138 -1.46 7.17 24.95
N LEU A 139 -1.61 5.86 24.79
CA LEU A 139 -2.56 5.07 25.58
C LEU A 139 -1.91 4.54 26.86
N THR A 140 -0.64 4.14 26.77
CA THR A 140 0.19 3.69 27.89
C THR A 140 1.62 4.26 27.73
N PRO A 141 2.52 4.14 28.72
CA PRO A 141 3.89 4.62 28.60
C PRO A 141 4.67 4.03 27.42
N ARG A 142 4.23 2.89 26.88
CA ARG A 142 4.89 2.20 25.77
C ARG A 142 4.00 1.97 24.55
N THR A 143 2.72 2.30 24.60
CA THR A 143 1.79 2.03 23.49
C THR A 143 1.07 3.30 23.10
N SER A 144 1.05 3.56 21.81
CA SER A 144 0.43 4.72 21.19
C SER A 144 -0.70 4.24 20.28
N ILE A 145 -1.75 5.06 20.17
CA ILE A 145 -2.83 4.88 19.22
C ILE A 145 -2.89 6.10 18.31
N SER A 146 -3.17 5.89 17.03
CA SER A 146 -3.39 6.95 16.08
C SER A 146 -4.63 6.71 15.24
N ALA A 147 -5.24 7.82 14.85
CA ALA A 147 -6.34 7.86 13.90
C ALA A 147 -5.97 8.81 12.77
N GLY A 148 -6.28 8.43 11.54
CA GLY A 148 -6.00 9.22 10.35
C GLY A 148 -7.16 9.25 9.38
N VAL A 149 -7.30 10.38 8.70
CA VAL A 149 -8.27 10.58 7.61
C VAL A 149 -7.54 11.19 6.42
N SER A 150 -7.85 10.68 5.23
CA SER A 150 -7.40 11.31 3.97
C SER A 150 -8.61 11.75 3.17
N PHE A 151 -8.51 12.95 2.61
CA PHE A 151 -9.49 13.51 1.70
C PHE A 151 -8.81 13.98 0.43
N GLY A 152 -9.47 13.80 -0.70
CA GLY A 152 -8.90 14.19 -1.99
C GLY A 152 -9.86 14.02 -3.14
N VAL A 153 -9.27 13.95 -4.33
CA VAL A 153 -10.00 13.78 -5.58
C VAL A 153 -9.33 12.73 -6.44
N GLN A 154 -10.16 11.99 -7.18
CA GLN A 154 -9.70 11.03 -8.16
C GLN A 154 -10.45 11.17 -9.48
N SER A 155 -9.78 10.88 -10.58
CA SER A 155 -10.37 10.76 -11.92
C SER A 155 -10.06 9.39 -12.48
N VAL A 156 -11.01 8.82 -13.22
CA VAL A 156 -10.84 7.56 -13.96
C VAL A 156 -11.13 7.84 -15.41
N SER A 157 -10.12 7.71 -16.26
CA SER A 157 -10.23 7.88 -17.70
C SER A 157 -10.11 6.57 -18.46
N LEU A 158 -10.72 6.56 -19.65
CA LEU A 158 -10.73 5.44 -20.58
C LEU A 158 -10.16 5.89 -21.92
N ASP A 159 -9.13 5.20 -22.39
CA ASP A 159 -8.59 5.35 -23.73
C ASP A 159 -9.33 4.42 -24.69
N ALA A 160 -10.31 4.98 -25.39
CA ALA A 160 -11.14 4.26 -26.34
C ALA A 160 -10.37 3.78 -27.59
N SER A 161 -9.17 4.31 -27.86
CA SER A 161 -8.36 3.90 -29.02
C SER A 161 -7.79 2.48 -28.88
N MET A 162 -7.71 1.96 -27.65
CA MET A 162 -7.23 0.62 -27.36
C MET A 162 -8.35 -0.43 -27.30
N LEU A 163 -9.58 -0.06 -27.66
CA LEU A 163 -10.75 -0.91 -27.63
C LEU A 163 -11.27 -1.17 -29.05
N GLU A 164 -11.50 -2.44 -29.36
CA GLU A 164 -12.20 -2.83 -30.59
C GLU A 164 -13.70 -2.94 -30.29
N PHE A 165 -14.46 -1.98 -30.81
CA PHE A 165 -15.91 -1.98 -30.64
C PHE A 165 -16.59 -2.79 -31.72
N GLN A 166 -17.60 -3.58 -31.32
CA GLN A 166 -18.42 -4.37 -32.23
C GLN A 166 -19.21 -3.47 -33.21
N GLN A 167 -19.52 -2.24 -32.78
CA GLN A 167 -20.08 -1.19 -33.64
C GLN A 167 -19.09 -0.01 -33.74
N PRO A 168 -18.53 0.25 -34.93
CA PRO A 168 -17.76 1.45 -35.17
C PRO A 168 -18.63 2.70 -34.92
N GLY A 169 -18.21 3.56 -33.98
CA GLY A 169 -18.92 4.81 -33.67
C GLY A 169 -20.02 4.71 -32.60
N ASP A 170 -19.95 3.74 -31.67
CA ASP A 170 -20.88 3.65 -30.54
C ASP A 170 -20.96 4.99 -29.76
N PRO A 171 -22.12 5.67 -29.78
CA PRO A 171 -22.30 6.99 -29.18
C PRO A 171 -22.16 7.00 -27.65
N VAL A 172 -22.27 5.85 -26.98
CA VAL A 172 -22.07 5.72 -25.52
C VAL A 172 -20.62 6.03 -25.14
N ILE A 173 -19.66 5.60 -25.97
CA ILE A 173 -18.23 5.75 -25.69
C ILE A 173 -17.65 6.99 -26.39
N ALA A 174 -18.08 7.28 -27.62
CA ALA A 174 -17.68 8.47 -28.37
C ALA A 174 -18.12 9.79 -27.70
N SER A 175 -19.18 9.76 -26.88
CA SER A 175 -19.71 10.93 -26.15
C SER A 175 -19.34 10.94 -24.66
N SER A 176 -18.49 10.01 -24.19
CA SER A 176 -18.23 9.77 -22.76
C SER A 176 -17.35 10.84 -22.08
N THR A 177 -17.79 12.10 -22.12
CA THR A 177 -17.31 13.24 -21.32
C THR A 177 -17.38 13.00 -19.79
N LEU A 178 -17.90 11.85 -19.35
CA LEU A 178 -18.01 11.41 -17.96
C LEU A 178 -16.79 10.66 -17.43
N LEU A 179 -15.92 10.14 -18.32
CA LEU A 179 -14.68 9.43 -17.99
C LEU A 179 -13.52 10.37 -17.63
N ASN A 180 -13.80 11.61 -17.25
CA ASN A 180 -12.75 12.51 -16.78
C ASN A 180 -13.25 13.49 -15.72
N ARG A 181 -14.27 13.08 -14.96
CA ARG A 181 -14.78 13.89 -13.85
C ARG A 181 -14.05 13.53 -12.56
N TRP A 182 -13.51 14.54 -11.92
CA TRP A 182 -12.99 14.44 -10.57
C TRP A 182 -14.11 14.07 -9.60
N LYS A 183 -13.88 13.05 -8.80
CA LYS A 183 -14.79 12.58 -7.77
C LYS A 183 -14.08 12.60 -6.41
N PRO A 184 -14.78 12.92 -5.32
CA PRO A 184 -14.16 12.99 -4.00
C PRO A 184 -13.73 11.61 -3.50
N GLU A 185 -12.51 11.50 -3.01
CA GLU A 185 -11.96 10.31 -2.37
C GLU A 185 -11.82 10.55 -0.87
N LEU A 186 -12.28 9.58 -0.06
CA LEU A 186 -12.19 9.61 1.39
C LEU A 186 -11.65 8.28 1.91
N ASN A 187 -10.61 8.36 2.74
CA ASN A 187 -9.96 7.22 3.38
C ASN A 187 -9.89 7.48 4.89
N ALA A 188 -9.94 6.41 5.69
CA ALA A 188 -9.81 6.51 7.14
C ALA A 188 -9.02 5.32 7.67
N GLY A 189 -8.37 5.48 8.81
CA GLY A 189 -7.62 4.41 9.43
C GLY A 189 -7.35 4.63 10.90
N LEU A 190 -7.06 3.53 11.57
CA LEU A 190 -6.65 3.43 12.96
C LEU A 190 -5.39 2.58 13.02
N MET A 191 -4.50 2.92 13.95
CA MET A 191 -3.29 2.14 14.21
C MET A 191 -2.98 2.17 15.70
N LEU A 192 -2.73 1.00 16.26
CA LEU A 192 -2.17 0.81 17.59
C LEU A 192 -0.75 0.31 17.41
N TYR A 193 0.22 0.95 18.06
CA TYR A 193 1.62 0.62 17.85
C TYR A 193 2.47 0.85 19.08
N ASN A 194 3.60 0.15 19.10
CA ASN A 194 4.72 0.42 19.99
C ASN A 194 6.04 0.12 19.25
N ALA A 195 7.13 0.06 20.00
CA ALA A 195 8.44 -0.28 19.48
C ALA A 195 8.49 -1.68 18.82
N ASN A 196 7.70 -2.65 19.30
CA ASN A 196 7.84 -4.06 18.91
C ASN A 196 6.68 -4.56 18.03
N TYR A 197 5.54 -3.89 17.98
CA TYR A 197 4.37 -4.35 17.25
C TYR A 197 3.55 -3.21 16.68
N TYR A 198 2.73 -3.56 15.69
CA TYR A 198 1.64 -2.73 15.24
C TYR A 198 0.41 -3.58 14.92
N ILE A 199 -0.76 -2.98 15.11
CA ILE A 199 -2.05 -3.50 14.68
C ILE A 199 -2.78 -2.33 14.04
N SER A 200 -3.32 -2.54 12.86
CA SER A 200 -3.86 -1.47 12.05
C SER A 200 -5.09 -1.91 11.27
N ALA A 201 -6.03 -1.00 11.13
CA ALA A 201 -7.23 -1.18 10.33
C ALA A 201 -7.47 0.10 9.52
N SER A 202 -7.77 -0.03 8.24
CA SER A 202 -8.09 1.11 7.38
C SER A 202 -9.14 0.78 6.34
N ALA A 203 -9.81 1.83 5.88
CA ALA A 203 -10.79 1.78 4.81
C ALA A 203 -10.40 2.81 3.75
N GLN A 204 -10.25 2.36 2.51
CA GLN A 204 -10.02 3.23 1.36
C GLN A 204 -11.26 3.31 0.47
N ASN A 205 -11.44 4.44 -0.22
CA ASN A 205 -12.60 4.73 -1.06
C ASN A 205 -13.93 4.53 -0.31
N ILE A 206 -14.03 5.11 0.89
CA ILE A 206 -15.21 4.98 1.77
C ILE A 206 -16.47 5.47 1.06
N ILE A 207 -16.34 6.52 0.24
CA ILE A 207 -17.44 7.04 -0.58
C ILE A 207 -17.57 6.16 -1.82
N PRO A 208 -18.64 5.33 -1.94
CA PRO A 208 -18.82 4.50 -3.12
C PRO A 208 -19.15 5.36 -4.31
N GLN A 209 -18.41 5.21 -5.40
CA GLN A 209 -18.61 6.01 -6.60
C GLN A 209 -19.19 5.15 -7.72
N GLN A 210 -20.29 5.62 -8.31
CA GLN A 210 -20.84 5.00 -9.51
C GLN A 210 -19.94 5.34 -10.71
N LEU A 211 -19.46 4.30 -11.39
CA LEU A 211 -18.88 4.33 -12.73
C LEU A 211 -20.05 4.11 -13.70
N SER A 212 -20.61 5.21 -14.20
CA SER A 212 -21.63 5.17 -15.26
C SER A 212 -20.98 5.65 -16.55
N PHE A 213 -21.12 4.84 -17.61
CA PHE A 213 -20.54 5.12 -18.93
C PHE A 213 -21.51 5.83 -19.87
N ASP A 214 -22.73 6.12 -19.43
CA ASP A 214 -23.85 6.37 -20.36
C ASP A 214 -24.76 7.58 -19.98
N ASP A 215 -24.34 8.46 -19.07
CA ASP A 215 -25.12 9.69 -18.75
C ASP A 215 -26.60 9.44 -18.34
N GLY A 216 -26.94 8.20 -17.98
CA GLY A 216 -28.32 7.80 -17.67
C GLY A 216 -29.25 7.70 -18.88
N LYS A 217 -28.71 7.60 -20.11
CA LYS A 217 -29.50 7.56 -21.36
C LYS A 217 -30.07 6.18 -21.69
N VAL A 218 -29.49 5.11 -21.18
CA VAL A 218 -30.00 3.74 -21.22
C VAL A 218 -30.88 3.51 -19.99
N VAL A 219 -32.17 3.70 -20.18
CA VAL A 219 -33.22 3.27 -19.24
C VAL A 219 -33.42 1.77 -19.42
N GLY A 220 -32.62 0.97 -18.72
CA GLY A 220 -32.65 -0.47 -18.86
C GLY A 220 -31.54 -1.14 -18.07
N ASP A 221 -31.95 -1.69 -16.93
CA ASP A 221 -31.20 -2.59 -16.06
C ASP A 221 -30.02 -2.01 -15.25
N SER A 222 -30.13 -2.22 -13.93
CA SER A 222 -29.17 -1.79 -12.91
C SER A 222 -27.81 -2.50 -13.01
N LEU A 223 -27.68 -3.43 -13.95
CA LEU A 223 -26.57 -4.36 -14.18
C LEU A 223 -25.31 -3.69 -14.78
N TYR A 224 -25.43 -2.50 -15.38
CA TYR A 224 -24.30 -1.82 -16.05
C TYR A 224 -23.60 -0.72 -15.23
N ARG A 225 -24.01 -0.49 -13.97
CA ARG A 225 -23.36 0.51 -13.11
C ARG A 225 -22.23 -0.12 -12.30
N GLY A 226 -21.00 -0.01 -12.79
CA GLY A 226 -19.82 -0.31 -11.97
C GLY A 226 -19.81 0.56 -10.72
N LYS A 227 -19.44 0.02 -9.57
CA LYS A 227 -19.27 0.80 -8.33
C LYS A 227 -17.85 0.62 -7.84
N LEU A 228 -17.17 1.72 -7.58
CA LEU A 228 -15.98 1.70 -6.73
C LEU A 228 -16.46 1.37 -5.32
N VAL A 229 -16.02 0.22 -4.83
CA VAL A 229 -16.39 -0.31 -3.52
C VAL A 229 -15.29 -0.02 -2.50
N PRO A 230 -15.64 0.22 -1.22
CA PRO A 230 -14.64 0.40 -0.18
C PRO A 230 -13.72 -0.81 -0.05
N HIS A 231 -12.43 -0.56 0.10
CA HIS A 231 -11.41 -1.58 0.37
C HIS A 231 -11.01 -1.50 1.83
N LEU A 232 -11.24 -2.58 2.57
CA LEU A 232 -10.87 -2.68 3.97
C LEU A 232 -9.53 -3.42 4.09
N PHE A 233 -8.64 -2.88 4.90
CA PHE A 233 -7.33 -3.45 5.18
C PHE A 233 -7.19 -3.65 6.68
N PHE A 234 -6.70 -4.81 7.05
CA PHE A 234 -6.27 -5.11 8.41
C PHE A 234 -4.84 -5.60 8.33
N SER A 235 -3.94 -5.03 9.11
CA SER A 235 -2.54 -5.45 9.12
C SER A 235 -1.97 -5.45 10.52
N ALA A 236 -1.18 -6.46 10.82
CA ALA A 236 -0.47 -6.57 12.08
C ALA A 236 0.92 -7.12 11.86
N GLY A 237 1.87 -6.75 12.71
CA GLY A 237 3.21 -7.29 12.67
C GLY A 237 3.94 -7.11 13.98
N TYR A 238 5.00 -7.89 14.15
CA TYR A 238 5.79 -7.95 15.37
C TYR A 238 7.27 -8.01 15.02
N ARG A 239 8.08 -7.07 15.49
CA ARG A 239 9.53 -7.05 15.34
C ARG A 239 10.17 -7.81 16.49
N THR A 240 11.00 -8.79 16.15
CA THR A 240 11.82 -9.54 17.10
C THR A 240 13.27 -9.61 16.64
N TRP A 241 14.17 -9.90 17.57
CA TRP A 241 15.60 -10.03 17.32
C TRP A 241 15.96 -11.51 17.20
N ILE A 242 16.61 -11.89 16.09
CA ILE A 242 17.16 -13.24 15.92
C ILE A 242 18.49 -13.31 16.67
N ASN A 243 19.31 -12.28 16.52
CA ASN A 243 20.58 -12.06 17.23
C ASN A 243 20.80 -10.54 17.36
N ASP A 244 21.98 -10.10 17.77
CA ASP A 244 22.27 -8.67 18.00
C ASP A 244 22.38 -7.84 16.71
N ASP A 245 22.55 -8.49 15.55
CA ASP A 245 22.77 -7.82 14.27
C ASP A 245 21.55 -7.88 13.34
N ILE A 246 20.72 -8.93 13.51
CA ILE A 246 19.59 -9.27 12.66
C ILE A 246 18.29 -9.21 13.46
N SER A 247 17.39 -8.34 12.99
CA SER A 247 16.00 -8.34 13.42
C SER A 247 15.08 -8.83 12.31
N VAL A 248 13.93 -9.39 12.69
CA VAL A 248 12.91 -9.85 11.77
C VAL A 248 11.57 -9.24 12.12
N LEU A 249 10.83 -8.81 11.10
CA LEU A 249 9.47 -8.31 11.17
C LEU A 249 8.56 -9.25 10.37
N PRO A 250 8.04 -10.33 10.99
CA PRO A 250 6.85 -10.99 10.50
C PRO A 250 5.65 -10.04 10.52
N SER A 251 4.87 -10.04 9.45
CA SER A 251 3.60 -9.33 9.39
C SER A 251 2.57 -10.05 8.53
N VAL A 252 1.31 -9.77 8.81
CA VAL A 252 0.16 -10.26 8.06
C VAL A 252 -0.67 -9.08 7.59
N MET A 253 -1.30 -9.21 6.44
CA MET A 253 -2.31 -8.29 5.95
C MET A 253 -3.50 -9.07 5.40
N VAL A 254 -4.69 -8.64 5.80
CA VAL A 254 -5.98 -9.11 5.29
C VAL A 254 -6.61 -7.97 4.53
N ARG A 255 -7.04 -8.24 3.29
CA ARG A 255 -7.74 -7.29 2.45
C ARG A 255 -9.14 -7.82 2.13
N MET A 256 -10.15 -7.01 2.42
CA MET A 256 -11.55 -7.34 2.16
C MET A 256 -12.17 -6.32 1.20
N VAL A 257 -12.87 -6.83 0.21
CA VAL A 257 -13.61 -6.05 -0.79
C VAL A 257 -14.95 -6.74 -0.99
N THR A 258 -16.05 -5.99 -1.08
CA THR A 258 -17.40 -6.59 -1.21
C THR A 258 -17.61 -7.40 -2.49
N ALA A 259 -16.78 -7.18 -3.51
CA ALA A 259 -16.89 -7.79 -4.84
C ALA A 259 -15.81 -8.87 -5.14
N ALA A 260 -14.97 -9.23 -4.16
CA ALA A 260 -13.88 -10.18 -4.36
C ALA A 260 -13.63 -11.04 -3.10
N PRO A 261 -13.04 -12.25 -3.25
CA PRO A 261 -12.58 -13.05 -2.12
C PRO A 261 -11.63 -12.27 -1.21
N VAL A 262 -11.65 -12.63 0.08
CA VAL A 262 -10.70 -12.07 1.05
C VAL A 262 -9.28 -12.51 0.69
N SER A 263 -8.37 -11.54 0.58
CA SER A 263 -6.95 -11.78 0.28
C SER A 263 -6.14 -11.76 1.58
N PHE A 264 -5.20 -12.70 1.69
CA PHE A 264 -4.29 -12.82 2.81
C PHE A 264 -2.84 -12.75 2.32
N ASP A 265 -2.07 -11.85 2.89
CA ASP A 265 -0.67 -11.64 2.57
C ASP A 265 0.15 -11.89 3.85
N LEU A 266 1.04 -12.88 3.80
CA LEU A 266 2.01 -13.19 4.86
C LEU A 266 3.37 -12.66 4.45
N ASN A 267 4.02 -11.91 5.34
CA ASN A 267 5.27 -11.22 5.04
C ASN A 267 6.29 -11.47 6.14
N ALA A 268 7.56 -11.51 5.77
CA ALA A 268 8.68 -11.50 6.69
C ALA A 268 9.76 -10.58 6.12
N LYS A 269 10.22 -9.62 6.92
CA LYS A 269 11.32 -8.72 6.57
C LYS A 269 12.46 -8.89 7.56
N PHE A 270 13.62 -9.31 7.07
CA PHE A 270 14.85 -9.45 7.84
C PHE A 270 15.68 -8.19 7.62
N LEU A 271 16.14 -7.55 8.69
CA LEU A 271 16.94 -6.35 8.67
C LEU A 271 18.29 -6.61 9.34
N TYR A 272 19.37 -6.38 8.60
CA TYR A 272 20.74 -6.39 9.11
C TYR A 272 21.18 -4.96 9.42
N HIS A 273 21.34 -4.66 10.71
CA HIS A 273 21.66 -3.33 11.23
C HIS A 273 20.84 -2.18 10.59
N ASP A 274 19.56 -2.40 10.30
CA ASP A 274 18.67 -1.52 9.50
C ASP A 274 19.34 -0.79 8.32
N ARG A 275 20.40 -1.37 7.75
CA ARG A 275 21.12 -0.85 6.58
C ARG A 275 20.74 -1.64 5.35
N MET A 276 20.67 -2.96 5.50
CA MET A 276 20.24 -3.86 4.44
C MET A 276 19.06 -4.65 4.96
N TRP A 277 18.13 -4.96 4.06
CA TRP A 277 17.01 -5.81 4.40
C TRP A 277 16.65 -6.70 3.22
N VAL A 278 16.19 -7.90 3.56
CA VAL A 278 15.62 -8.86 2.63
C VAL A 278 14.22 -9.18 3.13
N GLY A 279 13.27 -9.28 2.22
CA GLY A 279 11.89 -9.56 2.55
C GLY A 279 11.30 -10.63 1.65
N THR A 280 10.33 -11.36 2.19
CA THR A 280 9.55 -12.34 1.46
C THR A 280 8.07 -12.08 1.72
N SER A 281 7.25 -12.24 0.68
CA SER A 281 5.80 -12.18 0.76
C SER A 281 5.21 -13.45 0.18
N TYR A 282 4.18 -13.99 0.83
CA TYR A 282 3.34 -15.05 0.29
C TYR A 282 1.90 -14.59 0.32
N ARG A 283 1.30 -14.48 -0.87
CA ARG A 283 -0.10 -14.14 -1.03
C ARG A 283 -0.88 -15.41 -1.36
N ILE A 284 -1.80 -15.75 -0.46
CA ILE A 284 -2.65 -16.93 -0.61
C ILE A 284 -3.44 -16.79 -1.93
N GLN A 285 -3.38 -17.83 -2.78
CA GLN A 285 -4.04 -17.91 -4.10
C GLN A 285 -3.48 -16.98 -5.20
N ASP A 286 -2.39 -16.24 -4.98
CA ASP A 286 -1.79 -15.40 -6.03
C ASP A 286 -0.33 -15.77 -6.31
N GLY A 287 0.54 -15.79 -5.29
CA GLY A 287 1.95 -16.12 -5.52
C GLY A 287 2.91 -15.71 -4.40
N PHE A 288 4.19 -15.71 -4.74
CA PHE A 288 5.30 -15.36 -3.84
C PHE A 288 5.98 -14.08 -4.33
N ALA A 289 6.50 -13.27 -3.42
CA ALA A 289 7.36 -12.15 -3.75
C ALA A 289 8.66 -12.22 -2.96
N ALA A 290 9.77 -11.88 -3.64
CA ALA A 290 11.06 -11.65 -3.02
C ALA A 290 11.38 -10.15 -3.10
N MET A 291 11.93 -9.62 -2.02
CA MET A 291 12.22 -8.20 -1.87
C MET A 291 13.61 -8.04 -1.29
N LEU A 292 14.32 -7.01 -1.71
CA LEU A 292 15.59 -6.61 -1.11
C LEU A 292 15.72 -5.11 -1.17
N GLY A 293 16.46 -4.55 -0.24
CA GLY A 293 16.74 -3.14 -0.26
C GLY A 293 17.85 -2.73 0.67
N VAL A 294 18.26 -1.48 0.48
CA VAL A 294 19.34 -0.84 1.19
C VAL A 294 18.91 0.55 1.61
N ASN A 295 19.28 0.91 2.82
CA ASN A 295 19.23 2.26 3.33
C ASN A 295 20.63 2.85 3.13
N ILE A 296 20.78 3.62 2.06
CA ILE A 296 21.99 4.38 1.80
C ILE A 296 21.89 5.58 2.71
N ASN A 297 22.72 5.58 3.74
CA ASN A 297 22.71 6.60 4.76
C ASN A 297 21.37 6.62 5.52
N SER A 298 21.21 7.51 6.50
CA SER A 298 19.90 7.66 7.17
C SER A 298 18.94 8.55 6.36
N THR A 299 19.21 8.74 5.07
CA THR A 299 18.50 9.71 4.21
C THR A 299 17.89 9.05 2.99
N ILE A 300 18.47 8.00 2.42
CA ILE A 300 17.97 7.40 1.18
C ILE A 300 17.66 5.92 1.43
N ASN A 301 16.48 5.47 1.01
CA ASN A 301 16.17 4.06 0.96
C ASN A 301 15.83 3.64 -0.48
N ILE A 302 16.33 2.48 -0.87
CA ILE A 302 16.07 1.88 -2.18
C ILE A 302 15.63 0.46 -1.94
N GLY A 303 14.50 0.10 -2.52
CA GLY A 303 13.92 -1.24 -2.46
C GLY A 303 13.58 -1.73 -3.84
N TYR A 304 13.77 -3.02 -4.05
CA TYR A 304 13.31 -3.74 -5.22
C TYR A 304 12.48 -4.94 -4.78
N ALA A 305 11.40 -5.21 -5.49
CA ALA A 305 10.58 -6.39 -5.31
C ALA A 305 10.29 -7.08 -6.64
N TYR A 306 10.27 -8.40 -6.59
CA TYR A 306 9.88 -9.28 -7.67
C TYR A 306 8.73 -10.18 -7.21
N ASP A 307 7.56 -10.06 -7.84
CA ASP A 307 6.45 -10.99 -7.61
C ASP A 307 6.46 -12.09 -8.66
N TYR A 308 6.49 -13.33 -8.18
CA TYR A 308 6.24 -14.53 -8.95
C TYR A 308 4.81 -15.01 -8.72
N THR A 309 3.95 -14.82 -9.73
CA THR A 309 2.56 -15.27 -9.71
C THR A 309 2.47 -16.77 -9.95
N THR A 310 1.82 -17.54 -9.09
CA THR A 310 1.67 -19.01 -9.25
C THR A 310 0.43 -19.42 -10.03
N SER A 311 -0.43 -18.45 -10.39
CA SER A 311 -1.64 -18.68 -11.18
C SER A 311 -1.35 -18.98 -12.66
N SER A 312 -2.39 -19.36 -13.41
CA SER A 312 -2.32 -19.62 -14.87
C SER A 312 -1.75 -18.46 -15.68
N LEU A 313 -1.71 -17.25 -15.11
CA LEU A 313 -1.12 -16.08 -15.75
C LEU A 313 0.40 -16.18 -15.91
N ASN A 314 1.08 -17.04 -15.13
CA ASN A 314 2.52 -17.27 -15.23
C ASN A 314 2.96 -17.74 -16.63
N ILE A 315 2.10 -18.46 -17.35
CA ILE A 315 2.40 -19.01 -18.69
C ILE A 315 2.72 -17.90 -19.70
N VAL A 316 2.17 -16.70 -19.48
CA VAL A 316 2.25 -15.55 -20.41
C VAL A 316 2.87 -14.30 -19.76
N SER A 317 3.31 -14.41 -18.50
CA SER A 317 3.77 -13.30 -17.68
C SER A 317 5.16 -13.60 -17.11
N HIS A 318 6.09 -12.66 -17.23
CA HIS A 318 7.45 -12.78 -16.68
C HIS A 318 7.55 -12.29 -15.22
N GLY A 319 6.42 -12.26 -14.50
CA GLY A 319 6.33 -11.76 -13.13
C GLY A 319 6.12 -10.25 -13.05
N THR A 320 6.17 -9.71 -11.84
CA THR A 320 5.95 -8.27 -11.57
C THR A 320 7.20 -7.67 -10.94
N HIS A 321 7.55 -6.47 -11.37
CA HIS A 321 8.70 -5.74 -10.82
C HIS A 321 8.22 -4.45 -10.16
N GLU A 322 8.69 -4.18 -8.94
CA GLU A 322 8.45 -2.94 -8.22
C GLU A 322 9.79 -2.35 -7.75
N ILE A 323 10.01 -1.07 -8.06
CA ILE A 323 11.14 -0.29 -7.55
C ILE A 323 10.57 0.80 -6.67
N LEU A 324 11.11 0.93 -5.46
CA LEU A 324 10.81 1.99 -4.53
C LEU A 324 12.08 2.75 -4.17
N ILE A 325 11.99 4.07 -4.24
CA ILE A 325 13.04 4.99 -3.80
C ILE A 325 12.39 5.93 -2.80
N GLY A 326 13.04 6.17 -1.68
CA GLY A 326 12.58 7.15 -0.73
C GLY A 326 13.70 7.94 -0.07
N PHE A 327 13.27 9.05 0.50
CA PHE A 327 14.07 10.09 1.09
C PHE A 327 13.52 10.42 2.48
N LEU A 328 14.36 10.33 3.49
CA LEU A 328 14.04 10.64 4.88
C LEU A 328 14.57 12.04 5.19
N ILE A 329 13.70 13.04 5.09
CA ILE A 329 14.02 14.45 5.23
C ILE A 329 13.90 14.86 6.70
N GLY A 330 14.92 15.56 7.21
CA GLY A 330 14.96 16.02 8.60
C GLY A 330 15.26 14.91 9.62
N ASN A 331 15.65 13.72 9.13
CA ASN A 331 16.16 12.64 9.95
C ASN A 331 17.50 13.05 10.59
N ARG A 332 17.47 13.31 11.90
CA ARG A 332 18.63 13.81 12.68
C ARG A 332 19.76 12.77 12.82
N PHE A 333 19.51 11.54 12.41
CA PHE A 333 20.39 10.40 12.61
C PHE A 333 21.31 10.13 11.41
N GLY A 334 21.44 11.07 10.47
CA GLY A 334 22.06 10.88 9.15
C GLY A 334 23.31 11.68 8.83
N ASP A 335 24.01 12.25 9.82
CA ASP A 335 25.28 12.94 9.51
C ASP A 335 26.38 11.92 9.22
N LEU A 336 26.75 11.79 7.95
CA LEU A 336 27.72 10.81 7.43
C LEU A 336 29.15 11.33 7.23
N CYS A 337 29.53 12.39 7.93
CA CYS A 337 30.93 12.83 7.94
C CYS A 337 31.51 12.73 9.36
N PRO A 338 32.80 12.32 9.49
CA PRO A 338 33.48 12.31 10.76
C PRO A 338 33.46 13.72 11.32
N ARG A 339 33.03 13.88 12.57
CA ARG A 339 33.33 15.10 13.31
C ARG A 339 34.86 15.16 13.48
N ASN A 340 35.54 15.85 12.58
CA ASN A 340 36.90 16.29 12.79
C ASN A 340 36.98 17.81 12.56
N ASN A 341 37.42 18.48 13.63
CA ASN A 341 38.11 19.78 13.72
C ASN A 341 37.26 21.03 13.39
N PHE A 342 37.15 22.04 14.25
CA PHE A 342 37.99 22.55 15.34
C PHE A 342 37.16 23.00 16.54
#